data_AF-A0A316VL50-F1
#
_entry.id   AF-A0A316VL50-F1
#
_cell.length_a   1.000
_cell.length_b   1.000
_cell.length_c   1.000
_cell.angle_alpha   90.00
_cell.angle_beta   90.00
_cell.angle_gamma   90.00
#
_symmetry.space_group_name_H-M   'P 1'
#
loop_
_entity.id
_entity.type
_entity.pdbx_description
1 polymer ?
#
loop_
_entity_poly.entity_id
_entity_poly.type
_entity_poly.pdbx_seq_one_letter_code
_entity_poly.pdbx_strand_id
1 'polypeptide(L)'
;RTKPTTAALGALHTPSSTLCFRARNIPSISIEAYLLRILRYCPASCEVFVSLLVYFDRMSKMGQGNPERILADDGLFVGMRGFAIDSFNVHRLVIAGVTVASKFFSDVFYTNSRYAKVGGLPVHELNQLELQFLLLNDFNLMIPLEEMQRYANQLL
;
A
#
# COMPACT_ATOMS: atom_id res chain seq x y z
N ARG A 1 -20.17 0.15 -2.78
CA ARG A 1 -19.05 0.54 -1.91
C ARG A 1 -19.31 -0.09 -0.53
N THR A 2 -18.54 -1.09 -0.13
CA THR A 2 -18.65 -1.74 1.19
C THR A 2 -18.16 -0.78 2.26
N LYS A 3 -18.77 -0.81 3.45
CA LYS A 3 -18.26 -0.04 4.60
C LYS A 3 -16.92 -0.67 5.04
N PRO A 4 -15.90 0.12 5.40
CA PRO A 4 -14.63 -0.42 5.87
C PRO A 4 -14.85 -1.32 7.09
N THR A 5 -14.07 -2.38 7.21
CA THR A 5 -14.16 -3.31 8.34
C THR A 5 -13.77 -2.62 9.65
N THR A 6 -14.31 -3.10 10.78
CA THR A 6 -13.99 -2.58 12.13
C THR A 6 -12.48 -2.61 12.42
N ALA A 7 -11.77 -3.61 11.88
CA ALA A 7 -10.31 -3.73 12.03
C ALA A 7 -9.55 -2.66 11.21
N ALA A 8 -9.95 -2.40 9.97
CA ALA A 8 -9.38 -1.31 9.17
C ALA A 8 -9.66 0.05 9.81
N LEU A 9 -10.89 0.27 10.30
CA LEU A 9 -11.25 1.48 11.04
C LEU A 9 -10.32 1.70 12.27
N GLY A 10 -10.11 0.68 13.11
CA GLY A 10 -9.21 0.79 14.26
C GLY A 10 -7.75 1.11 13.91
N ALA A 11 -7.24 0.52 12.82
CA ALA A 11 -5.89 0.80 12.33
C ALA A 11 -5.76 2.23 11.76
N LEU A 12 -6.79 2.73 11.09
CA LEU A 12 -6.88 4.09 10.57
C LEU A 12 -6.90 5.14 11.70
N HIS A 13 -7.60 4.86 12.80
CA HIS A 13 -7.59 5.73 13.98
C HIS A 13 -6.24 5.74 14.73
N THR A 14 -5.32 4.83 14.41
CA THR A 14 -3.99 4.81 15.00
C THR A 14 -3.04 5.64 14.13
N PRO A 15 -2.47 6.77 14.61
CA PRO A 15 -1.55 7.61 13.82
C PRO A 15 -0.30 6.85 13.34
N SER A 16 -0.02 5.69 13.92
CA SER A 16 1.06 4.77 13.54
C SER A 16 0.89 4.15 12.14
N SER A 17 -0.33 3.95 11.63
CA SER A 17 -0.55 3.19 10.38
C SER A 17 -0.06 3.93 9.14
N THR A 18 -0.22 5.25 9.05
CA THR A 18 0.31 6.05 7.95
C THR A 18 1.79 6.39 8.14
N LEU A 19 2.22 6.57 9.39
CA LEU A 19 3.61 6.87 9.74
C LEU A 19 4.53 5.65 9.59
N CYS A 20 4.01 4.41 9.65
CA CYS A 20 4.85 3.21 9.57
C CYS A 20 5.59 3.07 8.24
N PHE A 21 5.01 3.59 7.15
CA PHE A 21 5.65 3.60 5.83
C PHE A 21 6.67 4.72 5.68
N ARG A 22 6.74 5.70 6.59
CA ARG A 22 7.65 6.84 6.47
C ARG A 22 9.06 6.44 6.92
N ALA A 23 10.02 6.55 6.02
CA ALA A 23 11.44 6.40 6.35
C ALA A 23 11.97 7.64 7.10
N ARG A 24 13.04 7.44 7.88
CA ARG A 24 13.75 8.54 8.57
C ARG A 24 14.40 9.53 7.59
N ASN A 25 14.94 8.99 6.49
CA ASN A 25 15.57 9.73 5.41
C ASN A 25 15.05 9.21 4.07
N ILE A 26 15.05 10.06 3.04
CA ILE A 26 14.76 9.64 1.67
C ILE A 26 15.85 8.65 1.23
N PRO A 27 15.48 7.43 0.75
CA PRO A 27 16.47 6.50 0.23
C PRO A 27 17.27 7.09 -0.94
N SER A 28 18.57 6.85 -0.97
CA SER A 28 19.45 7.34 -2.06
C SER A 28 19.22 6.63 -3.40
N ILE A 29 18.65 5.42 -3.37
CA ILE A 29 18.25 4.70 -4.58
C ILE A 29 16.97 5.32 -5.16
N SER A 30 16.96 5.62 -6.46
CA SER A 30 15.76 6.10 -7.14
C SER A 30 14.65 5.04 -7.11
N ILE A 31 13.40 5.47 -7.24
CA ILE A 31 12.28 4.53 -7.25
C ILE A 31 12.36 3.56 -8.45
N GLU A 32 12.83 4.05 -9.60
CA GLU A 32 13.08 3.24 -10.79
C GLU A 32 14.14 2.14 -10.52
N ALA A 33 15.31 2.52 -10.01
CA ALA A 33 16.37 1.56 -9.68
C ALA A 33 15.92 0.56 -8.60
N TYR A 34 15.07 0.99 -7.67
CA TYR A 34 14.49 0.13 -6.65
C TYR A 34 13.50 -0.90 -7.24
N LEU A 35 12.61 -0.47 -8.14
CA LEU A 35 11.70 -1.36 -8.88
C LEU A 35 12.47 -2.37 -9.74
N LEU A 36 13.51 -1.93 -10.45
CA LEU A 36 14.39 -2.82 -11.24
C LEU A 36 15.11 -3.84 -10.34
N ARG A 37 15.59 -3.42 -9.16
CA ARG A 37 16.16 -4.32 -8.16
C ARG A 37 15.15 -5.36 -7.69
N ILE A 38 13.91 -4.95 -7.41
CA ILE A 38 12.83 -5.87 -7.01
C ILE A 38 12.58 -6.88 -8.13
N LEU A 39 12.37 -6.44 -9.36
CA LEU A 39 12.10 -7.30 -10.51
C LEU A 39 13.24 -8.30 -10.76
N ARG A 40 14.50 -7.89 -10.55
CA ARG A 40 15.68 -8.76 -10.73
C ARG A 40 15.74 -9.91 -9.73
N TYR A 41 15.34 -9.69 -8.47
CA TYR A 41 15.56 -10.66 -7.38
C TYR A 41 14.28 -11.33 -6.87
N CYS A 42 13.13 -10.69 -7.09
CA CYS A 42 11.79 -11.22 -6.89
C CYS A 42 10.96 -10.96 -8.16
N PRO A 43 11.17 -11.76 -9.23
CA PRO A 43 10.36 -11.64 -10.44
C PRO A 43 8.87 -11.71 -10.13
N ALA A 44 8.10 -10.81 -10.72
CA ALA A 44 6.66 -10.69 -10.53
C ALA A 44 5.99 -10.39 -11.88
N SER A 45 4.72 -10.79 -12.03
CA SER A 45 3.94 -10.49 -13.23
C SER A 45 3.65 -9.00 -13.35
N CYS A 46 3.33 -8.53 -14.55
CA CYS A 46 2.92 -7.13 -14.76
C CYS A 46 1.70 -6.74 -13.91
N GLU A 47 0.79 -7.69 -13.66
CA GLU A 47 -0.40 -7.51 -12.82
C GLU A 47 -0.04 -7.08 -11.39
N VAL A 48 1.07 -7.58 -10.84
CA VAL A 48 1.58 -7.17 -9.52
C VAL A 48 1.91 -5.67 -9.52
N PHE A 49 2.51 -5.15 -10.58
CA PHE A 49 2.85 -3.72 -10.65
C PHE A 49 1.65 -2.84 -10.98
N VAL A 50 0.74 -3.28 -11.85
CA VAL A 50 -0.51 -2.55 -12.15
C VAL A 50 -1.40 -2.48 -10.91
N SER A 51 -1.48 -3.56 -10.12
CA SER A 51 -2.27 -3.59 -8.88
C SER A 51 -1.77 -2.61 -7.82
N LEU A 52 -0.46 -2.29 -7.78
CA LEU A 52 0.07 -1.23 -6.91
C LEU A 52 -0.63 0.11 -7.15
N LEU A 53 -0.85 0.48 -8.42
CA LEU A 53 -1.51 1.73 -8.77
C LEU A 53 -2.94 1.78 -8.24
N VAL A 54 -3.66 0.66 -8.38
CA VAL A 54 -5.02 0.49 -7.85
C VAL A 54 -5.03 0.62 -6.33
N TYR A 55 -4.11 -0.06 -5.64
CA TYR A 55 -4.02 -0.02 -4.18
C TYR A 55 -3.64 1.37 -3.67
N PHE A 56 -2.68 2.04 -4.31
CA PHE A 56 -2.32 3.42 -3.96
C PHE A 56 -3.48 4.40 -4.14
N ASP A 57 -4.22 4.30 -5.25
CA ASP A 57 -5.42 5.11 -5.47
C ASP A 57 -6.50 4.87 -4.40
N ARG A 58 -6.73 3.60 -4.02
CA ARG A 58 -7.65 3.23 -2.92
C ARG A 58 -7.20 3.86 -1.59
N MET A 59 -5.92 3.77 -1.24
CA MET A 59 -5.37 4.36 -0.01
C MET A 59 -5.51 5.88 0.01
N SER A 60 -5.20 6.57 -1.09
CA SER A 60 -5.32 8.03 -1.18
C SER A 60 -6.77 8.51 -1.06
N LYS A 61 -7.73 7.72 -1.54
CA LYS A 61 -9.17 7.98 -1.41
C LYS A 61 -9.75 7.62 -0.05
N MET A 62 -9.10 6.75 0.72
CA MET A 62 -9.59 6.31 2.04
C MET A 62 -9.57 7.43 3.08
N GLY A 63 -8.59 8.34 3.02
CA GLY A 63 -8.57 9.56 3.84
C GLY A 63 -9.45 10.70 3.28
N GLN A 64 -10.26 10.45 2.26
CA GLN A 64 -11.27 11.39 1.74
C GLN A 64 -12.68 10.90 2.07
N GLY A 65 -12.91 10.44 3.29
CA GLY A 65 -14.27 10.21 3.77
C GLY A 65 -15.09 11.50 3.63
N ASN A 66 -16.31 11.40 3.07
CA ASN A 66 -17.24 12.51 2.85
C ASN A 66 -17.19 13.54 4.01
N PRO A 67 -16.99 14.85 3.73
CA PRO A 67 -17.15 15.89 4.75
C PRO A 67 -18.56 15.88 5.37
N GLU A 68 -19.53 15.24 4.72
CA GLU A 68 -20.93 15.12 5.13
C GLU A 68 -21.20 14.11 6.27
N ARG A 69 -20.21 13.30 6.69
CA ARG A 69 -20.35 12.40 7.86
C ARG A 69 -19.86 13.02 9.16
N ILE A 70 -19.40 14.27 9.15
CA ILE A 70 -18.81 14.98 10.30
C ILE A 70 -19.85 15.96 10.87
N LEU A 71 -20.99 15.44 11.28
CA LEU A 71 -21.87 16.07 12.28
C LEU A 71 -22.20 14.99 13.33
N ALA A 72 -21.15 14.42 13.93
CA ALA A 72 -21.30 13.70 15.20
C ALA A 72 -20.99 14.72 16.31
N ASP A 73 -22.05 15.09 17.01
CA ASP A 73 -22.31 15.88 18.25
C ASP A 73 -21.18 16.53 19.07
N ASP A 74 -19.89 16.24 18.88
CA ASP A 74 -18.84 16.54 19.88
C ASP A 74 -17.69 17.44 19.38
N GLY A 75 -17.87 18.15 18.27
CA GLY A 75 -17.02 19.30 17.88
C GLY A 75 -15.53 19.03 17.60
N LEU A 76 -15.06 17.78 17.68
CA LEU A 76 -13.66 17.43 17.44
C LEU A 76 -13.44 17.04 15.97
N PHE A 77 -12.79 17.93 15.22
CA PHE A 77 -12.32 17.68 13.86
C PHE A 77 -11.36 16.49 13.79
N VAL A 78 -11.85 15.30 13.42
CA VAL A 78 -11.02 14.15 13.00
C VAL A 78 -11.29 13.87 11.52
N GLY A 79 -11.06 14.89 10.67
CA GLY A 79 -10.87 14.66 9.25
C GLY A 79 -9.50 14.02 9.07
N MET A 80 -9.44 12.68 8.88
CA MET A 80 -8.20 12.02 8.52
C MET A 80 -7.66 12.69 7.25
N ARG A 81 -6.50 13.36 7.34
CA ARG A 81 -5.85 13.87 6.13
C ARG A 81 -5.55 12.68 5.22
N GLY A 82 -5.92 12.79 3.94
CA GLY A 82 -5.60 11.81 2.90
C GLY A 82 -4.20 11.23 3.03
N PHE A 83 -4.05 9.92 2.82
CA PHE A 83 -2.74 9.29 2.77
C PHE A 83 -1.98 9.81 1.53
N ALA A 84 -0.98 10.66 1.77
CA ALA A 84 -0.15 11.26 0.73
C ALA A 84 1.10 10.40 0.48
N ILE A 85 1.30 10.01 -0.78
CA ILE A 85 2.50 9.30 -1.21
C ILE A 85 3.58 10.34 -1.50
N ASP A 86 4.74 10.18 -0.88
CA ASP A 86 5.89 11.08 -1.00
C ASP A 86 7.21 10.31 -1.06
N SER A 87 8.32 11.02 -1.30
CA SER A 87 9.65 10.41 -1.39
C SER A 87 10.15 9.76 -0.10
N PHE A 88 9.50 10.02 1.06
CA PHE A 88 9.85 9.38 2.33
C PHE A 88 9.16 8.04 2.52
N ASN A 89 8.01 7.80 1.86
CA ASN A 89 7.22 6.58 2.07
C ASN A 89 7.14 5.64 0.86
N VAL A 90 7.38 6.14 -0.36
CA VAL A 90 7.15 5.39 -1.60
C VAL A 90 7.91 4.06 -1.68
N HIS A 91 9.18 4.00 -1.25
CA HIS A 91 9.95 2.75 -1.31
C HIS A 91 9.37 1.67 -0.40
N ARG A 92 8.96 2.06 0.82
CA ARG A 92 8.36 1.14 1.80
C ARG A 92 6.98 0.67 1.35
N LEU A 93 6.20 1.58 0.76
CA LEU A 93 4.92 1.26 0.14
C LEU A 93 5.07 0.28 -1.02
N VAL A 94 6.05 0.50 -1.89
CA VAL A 94 6.29 -0.37 -3.06
C VAL A 94 6.67 -1.78 -2.63
N ILE A 95 7.63 -1.96 -1.72
CA ILE A 95 8.03 -3.32 -1.32
C ILE A 95 6.93 -4.06 -0.55
N ALA A 96 6.16 -3.36 0.29
CA ALA A 96 5.01 -3.94 0.96
C ALA A 96 3.93 -4.34 -0.03
N GLY A 97 3.60 -3.43 -0.96
CA GLY A 97 2.59 -3.68 -1.99
C GLY A 97 2.97 -4.82 -2.94
N VAL A 98 4.23 -4.89 -3.38
CA VAL A 98 4.71 -6.01 -4.22
C VAL A 98 4.61 -7.32 -3.45
N THR A 99 4.97 -7.34 -2.16
CA THR A 99 4.87 -8.53 -1.32
C THR A 99 3.42 -9.02 -1.24
N VAL A 100 2.48 -8.12 -0.93
CA VAL A 100 1.05 -8.41 -0.84
C VAL A 100 0.49 -8.88 -2.18
N ALA A 101 0.70 -8.10 -3.24
CA ALA A 101 0.17 -8.37 -4.57
C ALA A 101 0.72 -9.68 -5.15
N SER A 102 2.02 -9.96 -4.98
CA SER A 102 2.61 -11.21 -5.46
C SER A 102 2.03 -12.42 -4.75
N LYS A 103 1.84 -12.36 -3.42
CA LYS A 103 1.19 -13.44 -2.67
C LYS A 103 -0.28 -13.64 -3.04
N PHE A 104 -0.92 -12.59 -3.55
CA PHE A 104 -2.33 -12.61 -3.91
C PHE A 104 -2.58 -13.12 -5.33
N PHE A 105 -1.82 -12.63 -6.30
CA PHE A 105 -2.03 -12.93 -7.71
C PHE A 105 -1.20 -14.10 -8.24
N SER A 106 -0.08 -14.45 -7.58
CA SER A 106 0.84 -15.48 -8.09
C SER A 106 0.75 -16.77 -7.27
N ASP A 107 0.63 -17.92 -7.95
CA ASP A 107 0.68 -19.24 -7.31
C ASP A 107 2.06 -19.54 -6.70
N VAL A 108 3.11 -18.96 -7.29
CA VAL A 108 4.49 -19.06 -6.82
C VAL A 108 4.95 -17.69 -6.34
N PHE A 109 5.18 -17.57 -5.04
CA PHE A 109 5.66 -16.36 -4.39
C PHE A 109 6.83 -16.65 -3.45
N TYR A 110 7.58 -15.60 -3.10
CA TYR A 110 8.72 -15.72 -2.20
C TYR A 110 8.35 -15.48 -0.73
N THR A 111 9.23 -15.90 0.17
CA THR A 111 9.07 -15.62 1.60
C THR A 111 9.32 -14.15 1.92
N ASN A 112 8.73 -13.65 3.01
CA ASN A 112 8.99 -12.29 3.50
C ASN A 112 10.47 -12.05 3.79
N SER A 113 11.21 -13.07 4.22
CA SER A 113 12.66 -12.95 4.42
C SER A 113 13.39 -12.58 3.12
N ARG A 114 12.97 -13.16 1.98
CA ARG A 114 13.53 -12.78 0.68
C ARG A 114 13.13 -11.35 0.29
N TYR A 115 11.84 -11.01 0.36
CA TYR A 115 11.37 -9.66 0.04
C TYR A 115 12.04 -8.58 0.90
N ALA A 116 12.22 -8.84 2.20
CA ALA A 116 12.87 -7.89 3.11
C ALA A 116 14.35 -7.69 2.76
N LYS A 117 15.06 -8.76 2.41
CA LYS A 117 16.46 -8.69 1.95
C LYS A 117 16.59 -7.89 0.66
N VAL A 118 15.68 -8.10 -0.30
CA VAL A 118 15.62 -7.30 -1.54
C VAL A 118 15.28 -5.85 -1.23
N GLY A 119 14.31 -5.62 -0.35
CA GLY A 119 13.85 -4.29 0.04
C GLY A 119 14.81 -3.48 0.92
N GLY A 120 15.82 -4.13 1.50
CA GLY A 120 16.79 -3.50 2.40
C GLY A 120 16.24 -3.24 3.80
N LEU A 121 15.31 -4.09 4.27
CA LEU A 121 14.61 -3.95 5.53
C LEU A 121 14.86 -5.17 6.44
N PRO A 122 14.81 -5.04 7.77
CA PRO A 122 14.62 -6.17 8.66
C PRO A 122 13.31 -6.92 8.35
N VAL A 123 13.32 -8.25 8.49
CA VAL A 123 12.14 -9.08 8.15
C VAL A 123 10.91 -8.72 9.01
N HIS A 124 11.12 -8.46 10.30
CA HIS A 124 10.03 -8.07 11.19
C HIS A 124 9.39 -6.74 10.77
N GLU A 125 10.18 -5.82 10.23
CA GLU A 125 9.68 -4.54 9.71
C GLU A 125 8.83 -4.77 8.46
N LEU A 126 9.29 -5.61 7.51
CA LEU A 126 8.48 -5.94 6.35
C LEU A 126 7.14 -6.61 6.74
N ASN A 127 7.16 -7.52 7.71
CA ASN A 127 5.93 -8.17 8.20
C ASN A 127 4.92 -7.14 8.73
N GLN A 128 5.39 -6.11 9.43
CA GLN A 128 4.54 -5.02 9.91
C GLN A 128 4.01 -4.17 8.75
N LEU A 129 4.87 -3.80 7.80
CA LEU A 129 4.46 -3.03 6.62
C LEU A 129 3.44 -3.79 5.76
N GLU A 130 3.61 -5.10 5.59
CA GLU A 130 2.65 -5.96 4.90
C GLU A 130 1.26 -5.90 5.55
N LEU A 131 1.19 -6.10 6.87
CA LEU A 131 -0.07 -6.02 7.60
C LEU A 131 -0.73 -4.64 7.49
N GLN A 132 0.06 -3.56 7.62
CA GLN A 132 -0.46 -2.21 7.49
C GLN A 132 -0.95 -1.91 6.07
N PHE A 133 -0.30 -2.46 5.05
CA PHE A 133 -0.71 -2.30 3.66
C PHE A 133 -2.06 -2.97 3.40
N LEU A 134 -2.27 -4.16 3.98
CA LEU A 134 -3.55 -4.87 3.94
C LEU A 134 -4.66 -4.07 4.63
N LEU A 135 -4.38 -3.52 5.82
CA LEU A 135 -5.34 -2.72 6.59
C LEU A 135 -5.73 -1.43 5.85
N LEU A 136 -4.78 -0.74 5.24
CA LEU A 136 -5.03 0.47 4.45
C LEU A 136 -5.81 0.19 3.15
N ASN A 137 -5.82 -1.06 2.67
CA ASN A 137 -6.70 -1.50 1.57
C ASN A 137 -7.97 -2.19 2.06
N ASP A 138 -8.24 -2.21 3.37
CA ASP A 138 -9.37 -2.94 3.98
C ASP A 138 -9.43 -4.42 3.53
N PHE A 139 -8.26 -5.05 3.33
CA PHE A 139 -8.11 -6.39 2.76
C PHE A 139 -8.78 -6.58 1.38
N ASN A 140 -9.23 -5.51 0.74
CA ASN A 140 -9.84 -5.54 -0.57
C ASN A 140 -8.75 -5.58 -1.65
N LEU A 141 -8.20 -6.77 -1.87
CA LEU A 141 -7.12 -7.02 -2.84
C LEU A 141 -7.62 -7.45 -4.22
N MET A 142 -8.83 -8.00 -4.30
CA MET A 142 -9.44 -8.35 -5.59
C MET A 142 -9.57 -7.10 -6.46
N ILE A 143 -9.14 -7.21 -7.71
CA ILE A 143 -9.26 -6.16 -8.73
C ILE A 143 -9.96 -6.81 -9.93
N PRO A 144 -11.17 -6.37 -10.30
CA PRO A 144 -11.82 -6.83 -11.53
C PRO A 144 -10.95 -6.54 -12.75
N LEU A 145 -11.02 -7.41 -13.76
CA LEU A 145 -10.18 -7.30 -14.95
C LEU A 145 -10.38 -5.94 -15.66
N GLU A 146 -11.61 -5.43 -15.67
CA GLU A 146 -11.94 -4.14 -16.29
C GLU A 146 -11.29 -2.96 -15.56
N GLU A 147 -11.15 -3.04 -14.23
CA GLU A 147 -10.44 -2.04 -13.43
C GLU A 147 -8.93 -2.15 -13.72
N MET A 148 -8.37 -3.36 -13.69
CA MET A 148 -6.95 -3.58 -13.96
C MET A 148 -6.54 -3.08 -15.36
N GLN A 149 -7.33 -3.42 -16.38
CA GLN A 149 -7.08 -2.99 -17.76
C GLN A 149 -7.15 -1.46 -17.90
N ARG A 150 -8.06 -0.80 -17.17
CA ARG A 150 -8.17 0.67 -17.18
C ARG A 150 -6.88 1.33 -16.69
N TYR A 151 -6.29 0.82 -15.61
CA TYR A 151 -5.01 1.32 -15.11
C TYR A 151 -3.86 0.99 -16.06
N ALA A 152 -3.84 -0.22 -16.63
CA ALA A 152 -2.82 -0.60 -17.61
C ALA A 152 -2.83 0.33 -18.85
N ASN A 153 -4.02 0.68 -19.35
CA ASN A 153 -4.17 1.57 -20.51
C ASN A 153 -3.70 3.01 -20.24
N GLN A 154 -3.62 3.46 -18.98
CA GLN A 154 -3.10 4.80 -18.64
C GLN A 154 -1.56 4.87 -18.67
N LEU A 155 -0.88 3.72 -18.79
CA LEU A 155 0.57 3.62 -18.86
C LEU A 155 1.12 3.52 -20.29
N LEU A 156 0.22 3.41 -21.28
CA LEU A 156 0.52 3.33 -22.72
C LEU A 156 0.31 4.70 -23.37
#